data_AF-A0A6I3HY69-F1
#
_entry.id   AF-A0A6I3HY69-F1
#
_cell.length_a   1.000
_cell.length_b   1.000
_cell.length_c   1.000
_cell.angle_alpha   90.00
_cell.angle_beta   90.00
_cell.angle_gamma   90.00
#
_symmetry.space_group_name_H-M   'P 1'
#
loop_
_entity.id
_entity.type
_entity.pdbx_description
1 polymer ?
#
loop_
_entity_poly.entity_id
_entity_poly.type
_entity_poly.pdbx_seq_one_letter_code
_entity_poly.pdbx_strand_id
1 'polypeptide(L)'
;MKKLNTKVMMWIFTIVNILSGVMTLLTGQSIAEASWGKENVLGHDKFYEQGYGWAFIALGLIGLGIAMYTSGKAQAKLALFSAASTIVFLGGFSIMGSQNEQSYKIAGAQLIPAVILLVLLLISGFQGLKSAD
;
A
#
# COMPACT_ATOMS: atom_id res chain seq x y z
N MET A 1 -13.27 -9.61 -19.59
CA MET A 1 -12.68 -9.68 -18.24
C MET A 1 -13.77 -10.00 -17.22
N LYS A 2 -13.52 -10.90 -16.28
CA LYS A 2 -14.46 -11.19 -15.17
C LYS A 2 -14.57 -9.95 -14.26
N LYS A 3 -15.78 -9.65 -13.77
CA LYS A 3 -16.03 -8.52 -12.86
C LYS A 3 -15.41 -8.81 -11.49
N LEU A 4 -14.58 -7.89 -11.00
CA LEU A 4 -14.04 -7.90 -9.65
C LEU A 4 -15.06 -7.30 -8.68
N ASN A 5 -15.22 -7.92 -7.52
CA ASN A 5 -16.11 -7.40 -6.48
C ASN A 5 -15.38 -6.32 -5.67
N THR A 6 -15.84 -5.06 -5.76
CA THR A 6 -15.22 -3.91 -5.08
C THR A 6 -15.14 -4.10 -3.57
N LYS A 7 -16.19 -4.64 -2.93
CA LYS A 7 -16.19 -4.87 -1.48
C LYS A 7 -15.13 -5.88 -1.08
N VAL A 8 -15.02 -6.99 -1.83
CA VAL A 8 -13.98 -8.00 -1.61
C VAL A 8 -12.60 -7.39 -1.81
N MET A 9 -12.39 -6.59 -2.85
CA MET A 9 -11.12 -5.92 -3.09
C MET A 9 -10.75 -4.91 -1.99
N MET A 10 -11.72 -4.20 -1.40
CA MET A 10 -11.50 -3.34 -0.23
C MET A 10 -11.10 -4.13 1.01
N TRP A 11 -11.69 -5.30 1.24
CA TRP A 11 -11.28 -6.21 2.31
C TRP A 11 -9.86 -6.73 2.09
N ILE A 12 -9.52 -7.13 0.87
CA ILE A 12 -8.15 -7.57 0.53
C ILE A 12 -7.17 -6.42 0.75
N PHE A 13 -7.48 -5.20 0.28
CA PHE A 13 -6.69 -3.99 0.53
C PHE A 13 -6.44 -3.76 2.03
N THR A 14 -7.50 -3.88 2.83
CA THR A 14 -7.44 -3.73 4.30
C THR A 14 -6.48 -4.74 4.92
N ILE A 15 -6.68 -6.03 4.64
CA ILE A 15 -5.91 -7.11 5.24
C ILE A 15 -4.44 -7.02 4.84
N VAL A 16 -4.17 -6.80 3.54
CA VAL A 16 -2.80 -6.70 3.05
C VAL A 16 -2.07 -5.52 3.69
N ASN A 17 -2.68 -4.34 3.77
CA ASN A 17 -2.03 -3.19 4.39
C ASN A 17 -1.77 -3.39 5.90
N ILE A 18 -2.72 -3.95 6.66
CA ILE A 18 -2.50 -4.25 8.08
C ILE A 18 -1.36 -5.26 8.25
N LEU A 19 -1.38 -6.36 7.48
CA LEU A 19 -0.34 -7.39 7.57
C LEU A 19 1.02 -6.84 7.15
N SER A 20 1.10 -6.09 6.05
CA SER A 20 2.32 -5.42 5.62
C SER A 20 2.86 -4.50 6.71
N GLY A 21 1.99 -3.69 7.32
CA GLY A 21 2.40 -2.78 8.38
C GLY A 21 2.92 -3.49 9.62
N VAL A 22 2.22 -4.52 10.10
CA VAL A 22 2.67 -5.35 11.23
C VAL A 22 4.00 -6.04 10.93
N MET A 23 4.15 -6.61 9.73
CA MET A 23 5.40 -7.24 9.32
C MET A 23 6.54 -6.23 9.31
N THR A 24 6.34 -5.04 8.75
CA THR A 24 7.35 -3.97 8.74
C THR A 24 7.74 -3.52 10.15
N LEU A 25 6.78 -3.45 11.09
CA LEU A 25 7.10 -3.13 12.49
C LEU A 25 8.02 -4.18 13.13
N LEU A 26 7.79 -5.47 12.83
CA LEU A 26 8.57 -6.58 13.37
C LEU A 26 9.93 -6.75 12.69
N THR A 27 10.05 -6.40 11.41
CA THR A 27 11.24 -6.67 10.59
C THR A 27 11.98 -5.41 10.11
N GLY A 28 11.69 -4.24 10.69
CA GLY A 28 12.23 -2.94 10.25
C GLY A 28 13.75 -2.90 10.06
N GLN A 29 14.53 -3.59 10.89
CA GLN A 29 15.99 -3.70 10.71
C GLN A 29 16.35 -4.45 9.42
N SER A 30 15.71 -5.59 9.16
CA SER A 30 15.95 -6.38 7.94
C SER A 30 15.50 -5.63 6.69
N ILE A 31 14.42 -4.85 6.79
CA ILE A 31 13.96 -4.01 5.68
C ILE A 31 14.95 -2.87 5.43
N ALA A 32 15.46 -2.23 6.48
CA ALA A 32 16.47 -1.18 6.34
C ALA A 32 17.74 -1.73 5.66
N GLU A 33 18.23 -2.89 6.09
CA GLU A 33 19.37 -3.56 5.46
C GLU A 33 19.13 -3.91 3.99
N ALA A 34 17.91 -4.35 3.65
CA ALA A 34 17.54 -4.65 2.27
C ALA A 34 17.40 -3.40 1.39
N SER A 35 17.09 -2.25 2.00
CA SER A 35 16.73 -1.04 1.26
C SER A 35 17.90 -0.04 1.15
N TRP A 36 18.71 0.08 2.20
CA TRP A 36 19.89 0.95 2.27
C TRP A 36 21.20 0.20 1.94
N GLY A 37 21.23 -1.13 2.09
CA GLY A 37 22.46 -1.93 2.10
C GLY A 37 23.03 -2.01 3.51
N LYS A 38 23.48 -3.20 3.92
CA LYS A 38 23.86 -3.51 5.32
C LYS A 38 24.91 -2.55 5.88
N GLU A 39 25.87 -2.19 5.05
CA GLU A 39 26.98 -1.29 5.34
C GLU A 39 26.55 0.18 5.51
N ASN A 40 25.36 0.56 5.02
CA ASN A 40 24.87 1.93 5.02
C ASN A 40 23.80 2.18 6.09
N VAL A 41 23.29 1.14 6.76
CA VAL A 41 22.24 1.27 7.77
C VAL A 41 22.76 2.04 8.99
N LEU A 42 22.10 3.15 9.28
CA LEU A 42 22.29 3.98 10.46
C LEU A 42 21.28 3.62 11.55
N GLY A 43 21.57 4.04 12.78
CA GLY A 43 20.74 3.70 13.95
C GLY A 43 19.28 4.18 13.87
N HIS A 44 18.98 5.18 13.02
CA HIS A 44 17.63 5.71 12.83
C HIS A 44 16.86 5.04 11.68
N ASP A 45 17.51 4.30 10.77
CA ASP A 45 16.85 3.77 9.58
C ASP A 45 15.83 2.70 9.91
N LYS A 46 16.11 1.87 10.92
CA LYS A 46 15.13 0.94 11.49
C LYS A 46 13.85 1.66 11.91
N PHE A 47 14.00 2.81 12.58
CA PHE A 47 12.85 3.58 13.05
C PHE A 47 12.05 4.17 11.88
N TYR A 48 12.72 4.64 10.82
CA TYR A 48 12.04 5.11 9.60
C TYR A 48 11.26 3.99 8.90
N GLU A 49 11.85 2.80 8.79
CA GLU A 49 11.14 1.65 8.21
C GLU A 49 9.91 1.27 9.05
N GLN A 50 10.04 1.25 10.38
CA GLN A 50 8.90 1.04 11.29
C GLN A 50 7.84 2.14 11.15
N GLY A 51 8.23 3.37 10.83
CA GLY A 51 7.33 4.47 10.47
C GLY A 51 6.43 4.13 9.28
N TYR A 52 6.96 3.49 8.23
CA TYR A 52 6.13 3.00 7.12
C TYR A 52 5.18 1.90 7.57
N GLY A 53 5.58 1.06 8.52
CA GLY A 53 4.70 0.06 9.14
C GLY A 53 3.41 0.69 9.70
N TRP A 54 3.54 1.80 10.42
CA TRP A 54 2.40 2.55 10.93
C TRP A 54 1.54 3.18 9.82
N ALA A 55 2.17 3.72 8.77
CA ALA A 55 1.44 4.27 7.63
C ALA A 55 0.57 3.20 6.95
N PHE A 56 1.10 1.98 6.74
CA PHE A 56 0.33 0.88 6.18
C PHE A 56 -0.82 0.43 7.10
N ILE A 57 -0.60 0.35 8.42
CA ILE A 57 -1.70 0.06 9.36
C ILE A 57 -2.80 1.13 9.25
N ALA A 58 -2.44 2.41 9.18
CA ALA A 58 -3.42 3.49 9.04
C ALA A 58 -4.22 3.38 7.74
N LEU A 59 -3.55 3.10 6.61
CA LEU A 59 -4.23 2.83 5.32
C LEU A 59 -5.17 1.63 5.42
N GLY A 60 -4.75 0.57 6.11
CA GLY A 60 -5.56 -0.60 6.40
C GLY A 60 -6.82 -0.26 7.19
N LEU A 61 -6.70 0.53 8.27
CA LEU A 61 -7.84 0.96 9.09
C LEU A 61 -8.82 1.87 8.33
N ILE A 62 -8.32 2.76 7.47
CA ILE A 62 -9.17 3.55 6.56
C ILE A 62 -9.91 2.60 5.60
N GLY A 63 -9.18 1.65 5.01
CA GLY A 63 -9.73 0.60 4.15
C GLY A 63 -10.84 -0.21 4.84
N LEU A 64 -10.63 -0.57 6.11
CA LEU A 64 -11.58 -1.28 6.95
C LEU A 64 -12.88 -0.49 7.08
N GLY A 65 -12.77 0.80 7.42
CA GLY A 65 -13.92 1.69 7.49
C GLY A 65 -14.71 1.75 6.17
N ILE A 66 -14.01 1.89 5.04
CA ILE A 66 -14.64 1.89 3.71
C ILE A 66 -15.32 0.55 3.41
N ALA A 67 -14.67 -0.57 3.73
CA ALA A 67 -15.19 -1.92 3.48
C ALA A 67 -16.45 -2.22 4.31
N MET A 68 -16.50 -1.73 5.55
CA MET A 68 -17.59 -1.95 6.49
C MET A 68 -18.77 -1.01 6.26
N TYR A 69 -18.52 0.29 6.03
CA TYR A 69 -19.54 1.33 6.15
C TYR A 69 -20.01 1.90 4.82
N THR A 70 -19.46 1.45 3.69
CA THR A 70 -19.86 1.95 2.36
C THR A 70 -20.27 0.81 1.43
N SER A 71 -21.06 1.14 0.42
CA SER A 71 -21.52 0.21 -0.59
C SER A 71 -21.81 0.93 -1.91
N GLY A 72 -22.07 0.15 -2.97
CA GLY A 72 -22.46 0.67 -4.28
C GLY A 72 -21.49 1.69 -4.85
N LYS A 73 -22.03 2.79 -5.39
CA LYS A 73 -21.26 3.85 -6.05
C LYS A 73 -20.28 4.56 -5.12
N ALA A 74 -20.64 4.73 -3.84
CA ALA A 74 -19.76 5.37 -2.85
C ALA A 74 -18.49 4.52 -2.61
N GLN A 75 -18.67 3.21 -2.38
CA GLN A 75 -17.54 2.30 -2.19
C GLN A 75 -16.65 2.21 -3.43
N ALA A 76 -17.24 2.22 -4.63
CA ALA A 76 -16.50 2.23 -5.89
C ALA A 76 -15.59 3.47 -6.04
N LYS A 77 -16.09 4.67 -5.71
CA LYS A 77 -15.28 5.90 -5.70
C LYS A 77 -14.16 5.83 -4.67
N LEU A 78 -14.47 5.38 -3.45
CA LEU A 78 -13.49 5.30 -2.37
C LEU A 78 -12.42 4.24 -2.64
N ALA A 79 -12.77 3.14 -3.31
CA ALA A 79 -11.79 2.15 -3.79
C ALA A 79 -10.82 2.76 -4.81
N LEU A 80 -11.32 3.56 -5.76
CA LEU A 80 -10.47 4.29 -6.71
C LEU A 80 -9.53 5.26 -6.00
N PHE A 81 -10.04 6.08 -5.09
CA PHE A 81 -9.23 7.03 -4.35
C PHE A 81 -8.21 6.35 -3.45
N SER A 82 -8.59 5.27 -2.76
CA SER A 82 -7.65 4.49 -1.93
C SER A 82 -6.51 3.93 -2.77
N ALA A 83 -6.84 3.37 -3.95
CA ALA A 83 -5.82 2.83 -4.83
C ALA A 83 -4.91 3.92 -5.41
N ALA A 84 -5.49 4.98 -5.98
CA ALA A 84 -4.74 6.06 -6.61
C ALA A 84 -3.85 6.81 -5.60
N SER A 85 -4.36 7.13 -4.41
CA SER A 85 -3.57 7.78 -3.36
C SER A 85 -2.42 6.90 -2.87
N THR A 86 -2.64 5.59 -2.72
CA THR A 86 -1.57 4.67 -2.32
C THR A 86 -0.52 4.53 -3.42
N ILE A 87 -0.92 4.53 -4.70
CA ILE A 87 0.03 4.56 -5.83
C ILE A 87 0.89 5.83 -5.79
N VAL A 88 0.28 6.99 -5.56
CA VAL A 88 1.01 8.26 -5.42
C VAL A 88 1.97 8.22 -4.24
N PHE A 89 1.52 7.71 -3.09
CA PHE A 89 2.35 7.55 -1.90
C PHE A 89 3.58 6.66 -2.17
N LEU A 90 3.37 5.45 -2.71
CA LEU A 90 4.46 4.51 -3.00
C LEU A 90 5.37 5.00 -4.14
N GLY A 91 4.80 5.57 -5.20
CA GLY A 91 5.54 6.08 -6.34
C GLY A 91 6.38 7.31 -5.98
N GLY A 92 5.79 8.28 -5.26
CA GLY A 92 6.52 9.43 -4.75
C GLY A 92 7.65 9.02 -3.83
N PHE A 93 7.39 8.06 -2.93
CA PHE A 93 8.41 7.52 -2.05
C PHE A 93 9.55 6.83 -2.83
N SER A 94 9.22 6.01 -3.83
CA SER A 94 10.23 5.35 -4.67
C SER A 94 11.12 6.35 -5.41
N ILE A 95 10.55 7.43 -5.92
CA ILE A 95 11.29 8.48 -6.64
C ILE A 95 12.23 9.20 -5.67
N MET A 96 11.71 9.67 -4.52
CA MET A 96 12.51 10.36 -3.51
C MET A 96 13.64 9.48 -2.99
N GLY A 97 13.37 8.20 -2.72
CA GLY A 97 14.37 7.22 -2.30
C GLY A 97 15.48 7.04 -3.33
N SER A 98 15.12 6.91 -4.61
CA SER A 98 16.09 6.73 -5.70
C SER A 98 17.00 7.95 -5.93
N GLN A 99 16.59 9.14 -5.47
CA GLN A 99 17.36 10.37 -5.55
C GLN A 99 18.29 10.58 -4.34
N ASN A 100 18.23 9.71 -3.34
CA ASN A 100 19.12 9.76 -2.19
C ASN A 100 20.56 9.34 -2.60
N GLU A 101 21.57 9.99 -2.02
CA GLU A 101 23.00 9.74 -2.27
C GLU A 101 23.41 8.29 -1.98
N GLN A 102 22.79 7.65 -0.98
CA GLN A 102 23.00 6.25 -0.62
C GLN A 102 22.18 5.28 -1.49
N SER A 103 21.52 5.79 -2.53
CA SER A 103 20.74 5.02 -3.51
C SER A 103 19.71 4.10 -2.86
N TYR A 104 18.91 4.62 -1.92
CA TYR A 104 17.83 3.86 -1.29
C TYR A 104 16.96 3.20 -2.34
N LYS A 105 16.74 1.89 -2.17
CA LYS A 105 15.80 1.13 -2.98
C LYS A 105 14.76 0.61 -2.03
N ILE A 106 13.49 0.97 -2.26
CA ILE A 106 12.41 0.18 -1.65
C ILE A 106 12.69 -1.27 -2.01
N ALA A 107 12.75 -2.17 -1.02
CA ALA A 107 13.03 -3.58 -1.24
C ALA A 107 12.07 -4.15 -2.32
N GLY A 108 12.54 -4.17 -3.58
CA GLY A 108 11.66 -4.07 -4.75
C GLY A 108 10.74 -5.25 -4.98
N ALA A 109 11.09 -6.42 -4.44
CA ALA A 109 10.24 -7.61 -4.44
C ALA A 109 8.95 -7.41 -3.62
N GLN A 110 8.95 -6.51 -2.63
CA GLN A 110 7.81 -6.23 -1.77
C GLN A 110 6.78 -5.29 -2.42
N LEU A 111 7.20 -4.49 -3.40
CA LEU A 111 6.32 -3.55 -4.11
C LEU A 111 5.44 -4.22 -5.17
N ILE A 112 5.93 -5.27 -5.83
CA ILE A 112 5.21 -5.90 -6.94
C ILE A 112 3.82 -6.41 -6.50
N PRO A 113 3.67 -7.18 -5.41
CA PRO A 113 2.36 -7.61 -4.93
C PRO A 113 1.45 -6.43 -4.56
N ALA A 114 2.01 -5.37 -3.97
CA ALA A 114 1.27 -4.16 -3.61
C ALA A 114 0.74 -3.43 -4.86
N VAL A 115 1.57 -3.23 -5.87
CA VAL A 115 1.17 -2.57 -7.13
C VAL A 115 0.08 -3.37 -7.83
N ILE A 116 0.21 -4.71 -7.90
CA ILE A 116 -0.82 -5.57 -8.49
C ILE A 116 -2.14 -5.40 -7.74
N LEU A 117 -2.13 -5.41 -6.41
CA LEU A 117 -3.32 -5.19 -5.60
C LEU A 117 -3.96 -3.83 -5.88
N LEU A 118 -3.16 -2.77 -5.97
CA LEU A 118 -3.66 -1.42 -6.25
C LEU A 118 -4.26 -1.30 -7.64
N VAL A 119 -3.68 -1.95 -8.65
CA VAL A 119 -4.24 -2.03 -10.00
C VAL A 119 -5.55 -2.80 -10.00
N LEU A 120 -5.62 -3.94 -9.31
CA LEU A 120 -6.87 -4.71 -9.18
C LEU A 120 -7.95 -3.90 -8.44
N LEU A 121 -7.57 -3.14 -7.42
CA LEU A 121 -8.48 -2.27 -6.68
C LEU A 121 -9.00 -1.14 -7.58
N LEU A 122 -8.13 -0.48 -8.36
CA LEU A 122 -8.52 0.49 -9.39
C LEU A 122 -9.53 -0.11 -10.37
N ILE A 123 -9.22 -1.28 -10.96
CA ILE A 123 -10.09 -1.96 -11.91
C ILE A 123 -11.45 -2.26 -11.26
N SER A 124 -11.46 -2.76 -10.02
CA SER A 124 -12.69 -3.07 -9.30
C SER A 124 -13.54 -1.83 -8.99
N GLY A 125 -12.91 -0.69 -8.70
CA GLY A 125 -13.58 0.58 -8.49
C GLY A 125 -14.19 1.12 -9.79
N PHE A 126 -13.45 1.09 -10.89
CA PHE A 126 -13.96 1.47 -12.21
C PHE A 126 -15.12 0.59 -12.67
N GLN A 127 -15.03 -0.72 -12.50
CA GLN A 127 -16.11 -1.65 -12.82
C GLN A 127 -17.35 -1.43 -11.93
N GLY A 128 -17.13 -1.14 -10.65
CA GLY A 128 -18.18 -0.79 -9.69
C GLY A 128 -18.95 0.46 -10.08
N LEU A 129 -18.26 1.50 -10.57
CA LEU A 129 -18.89 2.73 -11.07
C LEU A 129 -19.78 2.47 -12.29
N LYS A 130 -19.26 1.76 -13.30
CA LYS A 130 -20.01 1.47 -14.54
C LYS A 130 -21.24 0.59 -14.36
N SER A 131 -21.36 -0.09 -13.22
CA SER A 131 -22.50 -0.96 -12.93
C SER A 131 -23.56 -0.29 -12.04
N ALA A 132 -23.30 0.94 -11.59
CA ALA A 132 -24.18 1.72 -10.74
C ALA A 132 -24.90 2.85 -11.50
N ASP A 133 -24.68 2.92 -12.81
CA ASP A 133 -25.43 3.69 -13.80
C ASP A 133 -26.34 2.71 -14.57
#